data_AF-A0AAV8C4U0-F1
#
_entry.id   AF-A0AAV8C4U0-F1
#
_cell.length_a   1.000
_cell.length_b   1.000
_cell.length_c   1.000
_cell.angle_alpha   90.00
_cell.angle_beta   90.00
_cell.angle_gamma   90.00
#
_symmetry.space_group_name_H-M   'P 1'
#
loop_
_entity.id
_entity.type
_entity.pdbx_description
1 polymer ?
#
loop_
_entity_poly.entity_id
_entity_poly.type
_entity_poly.pdbx_seq_one_letter_code
_entity_poly.pdbx_strand_id
1 'polypeptide(L)'
;MGLTGVRSGSKDKDSKSSSNRKLEKKLSFYNKVHNAIEKKSTKKKKLRSRQKKLKAYDLSGLSEFLPDLESLVRTPTVKDEKINCKSRQALVKKEAARMQAVLKDPSFMKDPFEAIHKHLLATQPPVQEDNKSVSKGKKKEKKKRAKKAKSSTQDMEM
;
A
#
# COMPACT_ATOMS: atom_id res chain seq x y z
N MET A 1 44.12 -47.34 -29.57
CA MET A 1 43.62 -46.17 -28.81
C MET A 1 42.79 -46.67 -27.63
N GLY A 2 42.92 -45.98 -26.49
CA GLY A 2 42.78 -46.55 -25.15
C GLY A 2 41.38 -46.97 -24.66
N LEU A 3 41.38 -48.01 -23.84
CA LEU A 3 40.31 -48.41 -22.92
C LEU A 3 40.20 -47.36 -21.81
N THR A 4 39.10 -46.60 -21.76
CA THR A 4 38.73 -45.82 -20.57
C THR A 4 37.23 -45.95 -20.33
N GLY A 5 36.88 -46.69 -19.28
CA GLY A 5 35.50 -46.92 -18.89
C GLY A 5 35.34 -47.90 -17.74
N VAL A 6 36.41 -48.20 -16.99
CA VAL A 6 36.33 -49.02 -15.78
C VAL A 6 35.86 -48.12 -14.65
N ARG A 7 34.53 -48.06 -14.41
CA ARG A 7 34.00 -47.62 -13.12
C ARG A 7 34.28 -48.71 -12.09
N SER A 8 35.40 -48.57 -11.40
CA SER A 8 35.64 -49.25 -10.13
C SER A 8 34.93 -48.48 -9.00
N GLY A 9 34.33 -49.22 -8.07
CA GLY A 9 33.58 -48.72 -6.92
C GLY A 9 32.12 -49.18 -7.00
N SER A 10 31.71 -50.32 -6.43
CA SER A 10 32.06 -50.87 -5.13
C SER A 10 32.09 -52.40 -5.21
N LYS A 11 33.18 -52.98 -4.72
CA LYS A 11 33.17 -54.33 -4.14
C LYS A 11 32.42 -54.25 -2.81
N ASP A 12 31.68 -55.30 -2.53
CA ASP A 12 31.21 -55.76 -1.23
C ASP A 12 30.32 -54.81 -0.40
N LYS A 13 28.99 -54.97 -0.51
CA LYS A 13 28.22 -55.83 0.40
C LYS A 13 26.72 -55.60 0.19
N ASP A 14 26.00 -56.71 0.33
CA ASP A 14 24.55 -56.85 0.43
C ASP A 14 23.79 -56.91 -0.90
N SER A 15 23.51 -58.14 -1.28
CA SER A 15 22.38 -58.57 -2.13
C SER A 15 21.02 -58.22 -1.49
N LYS A 16 20.86 -56.99 -1.01
CA LYS A 16 19.59 -56.47 -0.52
C LYS A 16 18.72 -56.15 -1.73
N SER A 17 17.60 -56.86 -1.82
CA SER A 17 16.54 -56.61 -2.80
C SER A 17 16.29 -55.09 -2.93
N SER A 18 15.92 -54.65 -4.12
CA SER A 18 15.64 -53.23 -4.38
C SER A 18 14.62 -52.62 -3.40
N SER A 19 13.76 -53.44 -2.77
CA SER A 19 12.86 -53.06 -1.68
C SER A 19 13.59 -52.68 -0.38
N ASN A 20 14.59 -53.45 0.05
CA ASN A 20 15.39 -53.13 1.25
C ASN A 20 16.15 -51.81 1.09
N ARG A 21 16.71 -51.56 -0.10
CA ARG A 21 17.35 -50.28 -0.43
C ARG A 21 16.36 -49.11 -0.38
N LYS A 22 15.09 -49.32 -0.77
CA LYS A 22 14.04 -48.29 -0.65
C LYS A 22 13.68 -48.03 0.81
N LEU A 23 13.61 -49.06 1.65
CA LEU A 23 13.33 -48.91 3.09
C LEU A 23 14.46 -48.16 3.80
N GLU A 24 15.71 -48.49 3.51
CA GLU A 24 16.88 -47.81 4.07
C GLU A 24 16.94 -46.32 3.66
N LYS A 25 16.58 -46.01 2.41
CA LYS A 25 16.42 -44.63 1.95
C LYS A 25 15.32 -43.88 2.71
N LYS A 26 14.20 -44.54 3.01
CA LYS A 26 13.12 -43.93 3.81
C LYS A 26 13.57 -43.68 5.24
N LEU A 27 14.25 -44.63 5.88
CA LEU A 27 14.77 -44.49 7.24
C LEU A 27 15.80 -43.35 7.36
N SER A 28 16.75 -43.30 6.42
CA SER A 28 17.74 -42.21 6.37
C SER A 28 17.09 -40.84 6.13
N PHE A 29 16.03 -40.76 5.34
CA PHE A 29 15.25 -39.53 5.18
C PHE A 29 14.57 -39.11 6.48
N TYR A 30 13.85 -40.00 7.16
CA TYR A 30 13.18 -39.68 8.43
C TYR A 30 14.16 -39.22 9.50
N ASN A 31 15.30 -39.90 9.64
CA ASN A 31 16.35 -39.51 10.57
C ASN A 31 16.91 -38.11 10.24
N LYS A 32 17.07 -37.78 8.96
CA LYS A 32 17.56 -36.46 8.53
C LYS A 32 16.55 -35.35 8.84
N VAL A 33 15.26 -35.60 8.63
CA VAL A 33 14.19 -34.66 8.97
C VAL A 33 14.11 -34.45 10.48
N HIS A 34 14.15 -35.54 11.26
CA HIS A 34 14.12 -35.49 12.72
C HIS A 34 15.27 -34.65 13.29
N ASN A 35 16.50 -34.96 12.89
CA ASN A 35 17.69 -34.22 13.30
C ASN A 35 17.62 -32.72 12.91
N ALA A 36 17.02 -32.38 11.77
CA ALA A 36 16.87 -31.00 11.34
C ALA A 36 15.83 -30.24 12.17
N ILE A 37 14.79 -30.91 12.67
CA ILE A 37 13.79 -30.35 13.57
C ILE A 37 14.43 -30.12 14.95
N GLU A 38 15.14 -31.11 15.51
CA GLU A 38 15.83 -30.99 16.80
C GLU A 38 16.91 -29.90 16.83
N LYS A 39 17.66 -29.71 15.74
CA LYS A 39 18.68 -28.65 15.64
C LYS A 39 18.10 -27.24 15.51
N LYS A 40 16.82 -27.09 15.13
CA LYS A 40 16.16 -25.78 15.02
C LYS A 40 15.61 -25.28 16.36
N SER A 41 15.29 -26.16 17.31
CA SER A 41 14.76 -25.79 18.62
C SER A 41 15.83 -25.38 19.65
N THR A 42 17.11 -25.73 19.43
CA THR A 42 18.19 -25.56 20.42
C THR A 42 19.06 -24.31 20.25
N LYS A 43 18.81 -23.45 19.25
CA LYS A 43 19.56 -22.19 19.07
C LYS A 43 19.01 -21.09 19.98
N LYS A 44 19.58 -20.95 21.18
CA LYS A 44 19.36 -19.78 22.05
C LYS A 44 19.71 -18.49 21.30
N LYS A 45 18.69 -17.67 20.95
CA LYS A 45 18.90 -16.33 20.39
C LYS A 45 19.54 -15.44 21.47
N LYS A 46 20.78 -15.01 21.26
CA LYS A 46 21.42 -13.99 22.12
C LYS A 46 20.78 -12.62 21.85
N LEU A 47 19.67 -12.33 22.55
CA LEU A 47 19.07 -11.00 22.60
C LEU A 47 19.69 -10.21 23.76
N ARG A 48 20.95 -9.76 23.64
CA ARG A 48 21.53 -8.89 24.66
C ARG A 48 22.60 -7.98 24.06
N SER A 49 22.31 -6.68 23.97
CA SER A 49 23.31 -5.61 24.14
C SER A 49 22.77 -4.17 23.94
N ARG A 50 21.65 -3.94 23.24
CA ARG A 50 21.29 -2.55 22.84
C ARG A 50 19.88 -2.11 23.22
N GLN A 51 19.52 -2.19 24.50
CA GLN A 51 18.51 -1.29 25.05
C GLN A 51 19.21 0.03 25.40
N LYS A 52 19.57 0.82 24.38
CA LYS A 52 19.85 2.24 24.61
C LYS A 52 18.52 2.86 25.01
N LYS A 53 18.42 3.38 26.23
CA LYS A 53 17.22 4.10 26.71
C LYS A 53 17.01 5.28 25.75
N LEU A 54 16.02 5.16 24.88
CA LEU A 54 15.56 6.29 24.07
C LEU A 54 15.03 7.32 25.08
N LYS A 55 15.68 8.48 25.15
CA LYS A 55 15.07 9.65 25.78
C LYS A 55 13.88 9.99 24.89
N ALA A 56 12.67 9.60 25.31
CA ALA A 56 11.46 10.07 24.66
C ALA A 56 11.38 11.56 24.99
N TYR A 57 11.78 12.40 24.03
CA TYR A 57 11.44 13.81 24.10
C TYR A 57 9.91 13.90 24.13
N ASP A 58 9.37 14.73 25.02
CA ASP A 58 7.94 15.00 25.00
C ASP A 58 7.63 15.80 23.73
N LEU A 59 6.90 15.15 22.82
CA LEU A 59 6.51 15.73 21.53
C LEU A 59 5.09 16.32 21.59
N SER A 60 4.49 16.41 22.79
CA SER A 60 3.16 17.00 23.01
C SER A 60 3.03 18.39 22.38
N GLY A 61 4.05 19.25 22.49
CA GLY A 61 4.05 20.59 21.90
C GLY A 61 4.03 20.64 20.36
N LEU A 62 4.27 19.52 19.66
CA LEU A 62 4.11 19.47 18.20
C LEU A 62 2.63 19.51 17.77
N SER A 63 1.70 19.16 18.65
CA SER A 63 0.26 19.21 18.37
C SER A 63 -0.27 20.64 18.18
N GLU A 64 0.36 21.64 18.81
CA GLU A 64 -0.02 23.05 18.68
C GLU A 64 0.33 23.63 17.29
N PHE A 65 1.34 23.07 16.63
CA PHE A 65 1.81 23.53 15.32
C PHE A 65 1.22 22.75 14.15
N LEU A 66 0.60 21.61 14.42
CA LEU A 66 -0.02 20.77 13.41
C LEU A 66 -1.53 21.01 13.38
N PRO A 67 -2.16 21.05 12.19
CA PRO A 67 -3.61 20.98 12.11
C PRO A 67 -4.12 19.74 12.84
N ASP A 68 -5.25 19.83 13.53
CA ASP A 68 -5.82 18.73 14.31
C ASP A 68 -6.19 17.55 13.39
N LEU A 69 -5.26 16.61 13.25
CA LEU A 69 -5.31 15.50 12.30
C LEU A 69 -6.39 14.47 12.65
N GLU A 70 -6.96 14.50 13.86
CA GLU A 70 -8.07 13.63 14.23
C GLU A 70 -9.30 13.86 13.34
N SER A 71 -9.45 15.09 12.80
CA SER A 71 -10.49 15.43 11.83
C SER A 71 -10.21 14.93 10.39
N LEU A 72 -8.93 14.64 10.06
CA LEU A 72 -8.49 14.24 8.72
C LEU A 72 -8.54 12.72 8.49
N VAL A 73 -8.93 11.94 9.51
CA VAL A 73 -9.06 10.47 9.49
C VAL A 73 -10.11 9.96 8.48
N ARG A 74 -10.77 10.84 7.71
CA ARG A 74 -11.66 10.47 6.60
C ARG A 74 -10.99 10.40 5.23
N THR A 75 -9.67 10.34 5.13
CA THR A 75 -9.08 9.77 3.91
C THR A 75 -9.24 8.26 3.98
N PRO A 76 -9.70 7.58 2.92
CA PRO A 76 -9.87 6.14 2.97
C PRO A 76 -8.50 5.54 3.26
N THR A 77 -8.35 4.98 4.47
CA THR A 77 -7.26 4.08 4.81
C THR A 77 -7.14 3.14 3.65
N VAL A 78 -6.07 3.28 2.86
CA VAL A 78 -5.77 2.37 1.76
C VAL A 78 -5.62 1.03 2.46
N LYS A 79 -6.70 0.24 2.46
CA LYS A 79 -6.67 -1.11 2.98
C LYS A 79 -5.44 -1.73 2.34
N ASP A 80 -4.64 -2.46 3.11
CA ASP A 80 -3.49 -3.19 2.61
C ASP A 80 -3.98 -4.28 1.64
N GLU A 81 -4.44 -3.85 0.47
CA GLU A 81 -4.91 -4.67 -0.62
C GLU A 81 -3.65 -5.35 -1.12
N LYS A 82 -3.51 -6.62 -0.77
CA LYS A 82 -2.38 -7.45 -1.16
C LYS A 82 -2.23 -7.42 -2.67
N ILE A 83 -1.35 -6.54 -3.15
CA ILE A 83 -1.22 -6.24 -4.57
C ILE A 83 -0.65 -7.49 -5.27
N ASN A 84 -1.46 -8.14 -6.09
CA ASN A 84 -1.04 -9.27 -6.92
C ASN A 84 -0.24 -8.78 -8.16
N CYS A 85 0.46 -9.67 -8.85
CA CYS A 85 1.30 -9.31 -10.00
C CYS A 85 0.52 -8.59 -11.12
N LYS A 86 -0.73 -9.01 -11.41
CA LYS A 86 -1.59 -8.38 -12.42
C LYS A 86 -1.99 -6.96 -12.02
N SER A 87 -2.36 -6.76 -10.76
CA SER A 87 -2.68 -5.45 -10.21
C SER A 87 -1.47 -4.52 -10.19
N ARG A 88 -0.25 -5.02 -9.91
CA ARG A 88 0.99 -4.23 -10.07
C ARG A 88 1.19 -3.78 -11.52
N GLN A 89 1.05 -4.68 -12.48
CA GLN A 89 1.19 -4.32 -13.90
C GLN A 89 0.15 -3.27 -14.32
N ALA A 90 -1.09 -3.40 -13.85
CA ALA A 90 -2.13 -2.42 -14.11
C ALA A 90 -1.81 -1.05 -13.48
N LEU A 91 -1.30 -1.03 -12.24
CA LEU A 91 -0.84 0.19 -11.57
C LEU A 91 0.30 0.84 -12.36
N VAL A 92 1.32 0.08 -12.74
CA VAL A 92 2.45 0.58 -13.53
C VAL A 92 1.97 1.21 -14.84
N LYS A 93 1.04 0.56 -15.57
CA LYS A 93 0.47 1.13 -16.80
C LYS A 93 -0.27 2.44 -16.54
N LYS A 94 -1.08 2.50 -15.48
CA LYS A 94 -1.83 3.71 -15.10
C LYS A 94 -0.89 4.86 -14.72
N GLU A 95 0.12 4.60 -13.89
CA GLU A 95 1.09 5.61 -13.48
C GLU A 95 1.96 6.07 -14.65
N ALA A 96 2.40 5.14 -15.50
CA ALA A 96 3.16 5.48 -16.71
C ALA A 96 2.34 6.37 -17.66
N ALA A 97 1.07 6.08 -17.87
CA ALA A 97 0.18 6.92 -18.67
C ALA A 97 0.00 8.32 -18.06
N ARG A 98 -0.17 8.41 -16.73
CA ARG A 98 -0.26 9.70 -16.01
C ARG A 98 1.02 10.52 -16.16
N MET A 99 2.19 9.91 -15.95
CA MET A 99 3.47 10.57 -16.13
C MET A 99 3.67 11.05 -17.56
N GLN A 100 3.34 10.22 -18.55
CA GLN A 100 3.41 10.61 -19.96
C GLN A 100 2.46 11.76 -20.29
N ALA A 101 1.29 11.84 -19.65
CA ALA A 101 0.39 12.97 -19.84
C ALA A 101 1.00 14.28 -19.31
N VAL A 102 1.61 14.26 -18.11
CA VAL A 102 2.31 15.42 -17.54
C VAL A 102 3.48 15.85 -18.43
N LEU A 103 4.27 14.90 -18.92
CA LEU A 103 5.39 15.19 -19.82
C LEU A 103 4.97 15.68 -21.21
N LYS A 104 3.71 15.47 -21.62
CA LYS A 104 3.18 16.01 -22.89
C LYS A 104 2.50 17.36 -22.71
N ASP A 105 2.29 17.80 -21.48
CA ASP A 105 1.59 19.03 -21.18
C ASP A 105 2.45 20.25 -21.55
N PRO A 106 2.01 21.14 -22.46
CA PRO A 106 2.77 22.31 -22.84
C PRO A 106 3.09 23.26 -21.68
N SER A 107 2.25 23.34 -20.64
CA SER A 107 2.61 24.14 -19.45
C SER A 107 3.81 23.56 -18.71
N PHE A 108 3.86 22.24 -18.57
CA PHE A 108 4.96 21.56 -17.88
C PHE A 108 6.27 21.59 -18.68
N MET A 109 6.20 21.56 -20.02
CA MET A 109 7.38 21.70 -20.88
C MET A 109 8.00 23.10 -20.84
N LYS A 110 7.18 24.14 -20.65
CA LYS A 110 7.65 25.54 -20.59
C LYS A 110 8.23 25.89 -19.22
N ASP A 111 7.48 25.63 -18.16
CA ASP A 111 7.93 25.83 -16.79
C ASP A 111 7.35 24.73 -15.88
N PRO A 112 8.17 23.72 -15.52
CA PRO A 112 7.70 22.61 -14.70
C PRO A 112 7.36 23.07 -13.28
N PHE A 113 8.04 24.08 -12.73
CA PHE A 113 7.80 24.55 -11.37
C PHE A 113 6.49 25.31 -11.27
N GLU A 114 6.21 26.20 -12.21
CA GLU A 114 4.96 26.94 -12.25
C GLU A 114 3.76 26.01 -12.51
N ALA A 115 3.92 25.01 -13.39
CA ALA A 115 2.88 24.02 -13.66
C ALA A 115 2.55 23.17 -12.42
N ILE A 116 3.56 22.72 -11.67
CA ILE A 116 3.36 22.01 -10.40
C ILE A 116 2.66 22.92 -9.39
N HIS A 117 3.10 24.18 -9.26
CA HIS A 117 2.49 25.13 -8.32
C HIS A 117 1.00 25.35 -8.63
N LYS A 118 0.65 25.59 -9.90
CA LYS A 118 -0.75 25.73 -10.34
C LYS A 118 -1.56 24.46 -10.05
N HIS A 119 -1.00 23.29 -10.30
CA HIS A 119 -1.66 22.02 -10.00
C HIS A 119 -1.92 21.84 -8.49
N LEU A 120 -0.94 22.17 -7.65
CA LEU A 120 -1.08 22.11 -6.20
C LEU A 120 -2.18 23.06 -5.70
N LEU A 121 -2.23 24.29 -6.21
CA LEU A 121 -3.30 25.22 -5.87
C LEU A 121 -4.69 24.72 -6.31
N ALA A 122 -4.79 24.14 -7.51
CA ALA A 122 -6.05 23.66 -8.05
C ALA A 122 -6.56 22.37 -7.37
N THR A 123 -5.65 21.54 -6.84
CA THR A 123 -5.99 20.24 -6.22
C THR A 123 -6.00 20.29 -4.70
N GLN A 124 -5.78 21.46 -4.09
CA GLN A 124 -5.99 21.64 -2.67
C GLN A 124 -7.45 21.31 -2.33
N PRO A 125 -7.69 20.46 -1.32
CA PRO A 125 -9.04 20.23 -0.83
C PRO A 125 -9.63 21.56 -0.34
N PRO A 126 -10.95 21.78 -0.50
CA PRO A 126 -11.57 22.97 0.05
C PRO A 126 -11.32 22.98 1.55
N VAL A 127 -10.69 24.04 2.03
CA VAL A 127 -10.59 24.32 3.46
C VAL A 127 -12.02 24.32 3.99
N GLN A 128 -12.30 23.47 4.97
CA GLN A 128 -13.54 23.57 5.74
C GLN A 128 -13.42 24.85 6.56
N GLU A 129 -13.76 25.98 5.95
CA GLU A 129 -14.19 27.11 6.75
C GLU A 129 -15.44 26.65 7.49
N ASP A 130 -15.40 26.68 8.81
CA ASP A 130 -16.53 26.50 9.71
C ASP A 130 -17.56 27.60 9.42
N ASN A 131 -18.26 27.43 8.30
CA ASN A 131 -19.43 28.18 7.97
C ASN A 131 -20.47 27.73 9.00
N LYS A 132 -20.64 28.55 10.05
CA LYS A 132 -21.83 28.57 10.88
C LYS A 132 -23.03 28.54 9.93
N SER A 133 -23.57 27.34 9.74
CA SER A 133 -24.70 27.13 8.87
C SER A 133 -25.88 27.90 9.47
N VAL A 134 -26.21 29.04 8.86
CA VAL A 134 -27.51 29.64 9.04
C VAL A 134 -28.49 28.63 8.47
N SER A 135 -29.20 27.95 9.37
CA SER A 135 -30.24 27.00 9.05
C SER A 135 -31.34 27.69 8.24
N LYS A 136 -31.26 27.67 6.90
CA LYS A 136 -32.42 27.99 6.05
C LYS A 136 -33.17 26.70 5.77
N GLY A 137 -34.23 26.50 6.54
CA GLY A 137 -35.08 25.32 6.53
C GLY A 137 -35.59 24.97 5.14
N LYS A 138 -35.62 23.66 4.88
CA LYS A 138 -36.32 23.03 3.76
C LYS A 138 -37.80 23.44 3.79
N LYS A 139 -38.27 24.18 2.78
CA LYS A 139 -39.69 24.21 2.44
C LYS A 139 -39.87 23.56 1.07
N LYS A 140 -40.45 22.36 1.09
CA LYS A 140 -40.88 21.61 -0.10
C LYS A 140 -42.00 22.39 -0.78
N GLU A 141 -41.76 22.92 -1.98
CA GLU A 141 -42.81 23.59 -2.75
C GLU A 141 -43.41 22.62 -3.78
N LYS A 142 -44.67 22.25 -3.54
CA LYS A 142 -45.49 21.43 -4.44
C LYS A 142 -45.92 22.27 -5.64
N LYS A 143 -45.65 21.75 -6.85
CA LYS A 143 -46.25 22.19 -8.13
C LYS A 143 -47.76 22.48 -8.00
N LYS A 144 -48.18 23.70 -8.34
CA LYS A 144 -49.53 23.97 -8.88
C LYS A 144 -49.43 24.95 -10.06
N ARG A 145 -50.09 24.56 -11.16
CA ARG A 145 -50.13 25.26 -12.45
C ARG A 145 -51.02 26.51 -12.40
N ALA A 146 -50.58 27.51 -13.18
CA ALA A 146 -51.32 28.52 -13.92
C ALA A 146 -52.34 29.41 -13.18
N LYS A 147 -52.07 30.74 -13.19
CA LYS A 147 -52.90 31.73 -13.91
C LYS A 147 -52.15 33.07 -14.03
N LYS A 148 -52.40 33.72 -15.16
CA LYS A 148 -51.80 34.93 -15.74
C LYS A 148 -52.37 36.19 -15.08
N ALA A 149 -51.56 37.12 -14.60
CA ALA A 149 -51.85 38.58 -14.59
C ALA A 149 -50.66 39.44 -14.07
N LYS A 150 -50.14 40.27 -14.98
CA LYS A 150 -49.75 41.69 -14.91
C LYS A 150 -48.96 42.28 -13.70
N SER A 151 -47.79 42.83 -14.07
CA SER A 151 -47.18 44.12 -13.70
C SER A 151 -47.07 44.55 -12.23
N SER A 152 -45.84 44.79 -11.76
CA SER A 152 -45.28 46.15 -11.61
C SER A 152 -43.93 46.10 -10.88
N THR A 153 -43.01 46.92 -11.38
CA THR A 153 -41.62 47.14 -10.97
C THR A 153 -41.56 48.21 -9.87
N GLN A 154 -40.86 47.97 -8.76
CA GLN A 154 -40.16 48.95 -7.87
C GLN A 154 -39.17 48.10 -7.05
N ASP A 155 -37.84 48.14 -7.21
CA ASP A 155 -36.86 49.21 -7.02
C ASP A 155 -36.96 49.90 -5.65
N MET A 156 -36.08 49.51 -4.73
CA MET A 156 -35.53 50.37 -3.67
C MET A 156 -34.18 49.80 -3.22
N GLU A 157 -33.12 50.51 -3.61
CA GLU A 157 -31.81 50.53 -2.96
C GLU A 157 -31.93 51.01 -1.50
N MET A 158 -31.23 50.33 -0.59
CA MET A 158 -30.57 50.91 0.59
C MET A 158 -29.30 50.13 0.87
#